data_AF-E6TR12-F1
#
_entry.id   AF-E6TR12-F1
#
_cell.length_a   1.000
_cell.length_b   1.000
_cell.length_c   1.000
_cell.angle_alpha   90.00
_cell.angle_beta   90.00
_cell.angle_gamma   90.00
#
_symmetry.space_group_name_H-M   'P 1'
#
loop_
_entity.id
_entity.type
_entity.pdbx_description
1 polymer ?
#
loop_
_entity_poly.entity_id
_entity_poly.type
_entity_poly.pdbx_seq_one_letter_code
_entity_poly.pdbx_strand_id
1 'polypeptide(L)'
;MKMNSIEELLDWEDDWLERDGLDVGEERNAWLEEGVELYKKFIEIDKKEPRYSITLSELYLEVGREEKIKKGNQIKAYQTLRSATLYAPKKPDAFYHLSFILAKEKRKWEAVLFYGNEALEKGVTGSRRIKLLCNLALGYARLGYIVKSLELFEEAKALDEQMEHEWFIELYSDRMKENRREPILLKETNEKRKAVSKEDYNHILEDAMDGKCVVLDLTKENKFFRGIKDDIRLERKEAEVLGYLIDHSMTSCPKKRIEESIWDDCKVSASAVKRYITSIRRKLSEAMGREDIAAAVLVTTNDGYEWKSEIPSVVLR
;
A
#
# COMPACT_ATOMS: atom_id res chain seq x y z
N MET A 1 -35.49 6.85 10.54
CA MET A 1 -34.51 5.80 10.18
C MET A 1 -34.15 5.10 11.49
N LYS A 2 -34.34 3.78 11.61
CA LYS A 2 -33.85 3.04 12.80
C LYS A 2 -32.32 3.10 12.76
N MET A 3 -31.68 3.59 13.83
CA MET A 3 -30.24 3.39 14.01
C MET A 3 -30.01 1.89 14.19
N ASN A 4 -29.13 1.32 13.37
CA ASN A 4 -28.65 -0.04 13.59
C ASN A 4 -27.94 -0.11 14.96
N SER A 5 -28.07 -1.24 15.66
CA SER A 5 -27.25 -1.47 16.86
C SER A 5 -25.78 -1.68 16.48
N ILE A 6 -24.86 -1.53 17.43
CA ILE A 6 -23.44 -1.83 17.17
C ILE A 6 -23.23 -3.29 16.77
N GLU A 7 -24.00 -4.22 17.36
CA GLU A 7 -23.96 -5.65 17.05
C GLU A 7 -24.38 -5.91 15.59
N GLU A 8 -25.47 -5.31 15.13
CA GLU A 8 -25.92 -5.41 13.73
C GLU A 8 -24.88 -4.88 12.74
N LEU A 9 -24.16 -3.82 13.10
CA LEU A 9 -23.09 -3.29 12.25
C LEU A 9 -21.86 -4.18 12.24
N LEU A 10 -21.54 -4.86 13.36
CA LEU A 10 -20.43 -5.80 13.43
C LEU A 10 -20.71 -7.06 12.62
N ASP A 11 -21.93 -7.60 12.67
CA ASP A 11 -22.35 -8.71 11.82
C ASP A 11 -22.26 -8.33 10.34
N TRP A 12 -22.72 -7.13 9.99
CA TRP A 12 -22.58 -6.61 8.63
C TRP A 12 -21.13 -6.38 8.23
N GLU A 13 -20.27 -5.93 9.15
CA GLU A 13 -18.84 -5.80 8.91
C GLU A 13 -18.19 -7.15 8.60
N ASP A 14 -18.54 -8.21 9.32
CA ASP A 14 -17.98 -9.54 9.07
C ASP A 14 -18.44 -10.07 7.69
N ASP A 15 -19.72 -9.95 7.33
CA ASP A 15 -20.24 -10.29 5.99
C ASP A 15 -19.60 -9.46 4.87
N TRP A 16 -19.28 -8.20 5.15
CA TRP A 16 -18.61 -7.31 4.21
C TRP A 16 -17.13 -7.70 4.04
N LEU A 17 -16.41 -7.96 5.12
CA LEU A 17 -15.02 -8.45 5.09
C LEU A 17 -14.91 -9.80 4.40
N GLU A 18 -15.91 -10.67 4.58
CA GLU A 18 -16.06 -11.92 3.85
C GLU A 18 -16.26 -11.76 2.34
N ARG A 19 -16.38 -10.54 1.82
CA ARG A 19 -16.42 -10.26 0.37
C ARG A 19 -15.22 -9.44 -0.11
N ASP A 20 -14.24 -9.14 0.75
CA ASP A 20 -12.99 -8.48 0.35
C ASP A 20 -12.21 -9.30 -0.69
N GLY A 21 -11.41 -8.63 -1.51
CA GLY A 21 -10.60 -9.24 -2.56
C GLY A 21 -11.31 -9.42 -3.91
N LEU A 22 -12.37 -8.64 -4.17
CA LEU A 22 -12.99 -8.55 -5.50
C LEU A 22 -12.08 -7.76 -6.46
N ASP A 23 -11.81 -8.33 -7.63
CA ASP A 23 -10.78 -7.85 -8.57
C ASP A 23 -11.10 -6.46 -9.14
N VAL A 24 -12.15 -6.39 -9.96
CA VAL A 24 -12.53 -5.22 -10.76
C VAL A 24 -13.99 -5.37 -11.18
N GLY A 25 -14.67 -4.23 -11.32
CA GLY A 25 -15.99 -4.18 -11.93
C GLY A 25 -16.99 -3.48 -11.02
N GLU A 26 -18.25 -3.59 -11.40
CA GLU A 26 -19.37 -3.02 -10.64
C GLU A 26 -19.48 -3.64 -9.25
N GLU A 27 -19.23 -4.95 -9.11
CA GLU A 27 -19.27 -5.65 -7.82
C GLU A 27 -18.26 -5.10 -6.80
N ARG A 28 -17.02 -4.83 -7.24
CA ARG A 28 -16.00 -4.22 -6.37
C ARG A 28 -16.40 -2.80 -5.97
N ASN A 29 -16.90 -2.01 -6.92
CA ASN A 29 -17.34 -0.65 -6.63
C ASN A 29 -18.52 -0.66 -5.66
N ALA A 30 -19.48 -1.56 -5.84
CA ALA A 30 -20.60 -1.75 -4.94
C ALA A 30 -20.12 -2.17 -3.54
N TRP A 31 -19.15 -3.09 -3.45
CA TRP A 31 -18.55 -3.48 -2.18
C TRP A 31 -17.85 -2.30 -1.47
N LEU A 32 -17.13 -1.46 -2.20
CA LEU A 32 -16.51 -0.26 -1.64
C LEU A 32 -17.56 0.76 -1.17
N GLU A 33 -18.60 1.00 -1.97
CA GLU A 33 -19.70 1.91 -1.62
C GLU A 33 -20.48 1.42 -0.40
N GLU A 34 -20.73 0.11 -0.32
CA GLU A 34 -21.32 -0.54 0.84
C GLU A 34 -20.46 -0.33 2.10
N GLY A 35 -19.15 -0.53 1.99
CA GLY A 35 -18.20 -0.26 3.06
C GLY A 35 -18.23 1.20 3.50
N VAL A 36 -18.30 2.15 2.56
CA VAL A 36 -18.41 3.58 2.87
C VAL A 36 -19.66 3.87 3.71
N GLU A 37 -20.80 3.30 3.35
CA GLU A 37 -22.04 3.50 4.10
C GLU A 37 -22.01 2.81 5.47
N LEU A 38 -21.47 1.59 5.54
CA LEU A 38 -21.26 0.86 6.80
C LEU A 38 -20.40 1.66 7.78
N TYR A 39 -19.24 2.15 7.33
CA TYR A 39 -18.31 2.85 8.21
C TYR A 39 -18.75 4.28 8.58
N LYS A 40 -19.59 4.93 7.76
CA LYS A 40 -20.31 6.13 8.20
C LYS A 40 -21.21 5.85 9.39
N LYS A 41 -21.99 4.75 9.34
CA LYS A 41 -22.86 4.34 10.46
C LYS A 41 -22.07 4.01 11.72
N PHE A 42 -20.94 3.32 11.60
CA PHE A 42 -20.07 3.09 12.76
C PHE A 42 -19.60 4.40 13.42
N ILE A 43 -19.19 5.40 12.62
CA ILE A 43 -18.78 6.71 13.13
C ILE A 43 -19.96 7.45 13.79
N GLU A 44 -21.19 7.31 13.29
CA GLU A 44 -22.37 7.88 13.94
C GLU A 44 -22.60 7.33 15.35
N ILE A 45 -22.33 6.03 15.56
CA ILE A 45 -22.46 5.36 16.85
C ILE A 45 -21.29 5.72 17.78
N ASP A 46 -20.05 5.58 17.30
CA ASP A 46 -18.86 5.88 18.09
C ASP A 46 -17.81 6.66 17.29
N LYS A 47 -17.82 7.97 17.47
CA LYS A 47 -16.84 8.91 16.88
C LYS A 47 -15.46 8.82 17.52
N LYS A 48 -15.34 8.23 18.70
CA LYS A 48 -14.08 8.16 19.46
C LYS A 48 -13.25 6.94 19.10
N GLU A 49 -13.81 5.98 18.36
CA GLU A 49 -13.08 4.84 17.84
C GLU A 49 -12.45 5.19 16.48
N PRO A 50 -11.12 5.46 16.41
CA PRO A 50 -10.48 5.94 15.19
C PRO A 50 -10.45 4.88 14.10
N ARG A 51 -10.51 3.59 14.45
CA ARG A 51 -10.57 2.48 13.46
C ARG A 51 -11.60 2.76 12.39
N TYR A 52 -12.79 3.25 12.77
CA TYR A 52 -13.86 3.50 11.81
C TYR A 52 -13.55 4.63 10.84
N SER A 53 -12.94 5.70 11.35
CA SER A 53 -12.52 6.84 10.53
C SER A 53 -11.34 6.48 9.62
N ILE A 54 -10.46 5.61 10.10
CA ILE A 54 -9.32 5.11 9.34
C ILE A 54 -9.82 4.27 8.17
N THR A 55 -10.62 3.23 8.42
CA THR A 55 -11.15 2.39 7.34
C THR A 55 -11.98 3.21 6.36
N LEU A 56 -12.84 4.13 6.82
CA LEU A 56 -13.59 5.01 5.93
C LEU A 56 -12.67 5.87 5.04
N SER A 57 -11.56 6.36 5.59
CA SER A 57 -10.58 7.13 4.83
C SER A 57 -9.88 6.28 3.78
N GLU A 58 -9.56 5.02 4.09
CA GLU A 58 -8.97 4.08 3.12
C GLU A 58 -9.94 3.76 1.99
N LEU A 59 -11.20 3.48 2.32
CA LEU A 59 -12.26 3.25 1.34
C LEU A 59 -12.42 4.45 0.41
N TYR A 60 -12.40 5.68 0.93
CA TYR A 60 -12.43 6.86 0.06
C TYR A 60 -11.24 6.93 -0.91
N LEU A 61 -10.04 6.53 -0.49
CA LEU A 61 -8.89 6.51 -1.38
C LEU A 61 -8.98 5.45 -2.48
N GLU A 62 -9.86 4.45 -2.32
CA GLU A 62 -10.08 3.38 -3.30
C GLU A 62 -11.33 3.56 -4.15
N VAL A 63 -12.33 4.31 -3.68
CA VAL A 63 -13.57 4.58 -4.41
C VAL A 63 -13.30 5.55 -5.58
N GLY A 64 -13.79 5.15 -6.76
CA GLY A 64 -13.83 5.99 -7.95
C GLY A 64 -12.66 5.77 -8.90
N ARG A 65 -12.98 5.61 -10.18
CA ARG A 65 -11.97 5.41 -11.24
C ARG A 65 -11.50 6.72 -11.87
N GLU A 66 -12.37 7.73 -11.88
CA GLU A 66 -12.11 9.02 -12.49
C GLU A 66 -11.32 9.95 -11.57
N GLU A 67 -10.39 10.71 -12.16
CA GLU A 67 -9.52 11.66 -11.47
C GLU A 67 -10.29 12.67 -10.60
N LYS A 68 -11.42 13.17 -11.11
CA LYS A 68 -12.25 14.15 -10.39
C LYS A 68 -12.85 13.53 -9.12
N ILE A 69 -13.32 12.28 -9.20
CA ILE A 69 -13.87 11.54 -8.07
C ILE A 69 -12.78 11.26 -7.05
N LYS A 70 -11.60 10.81 -7.50
CA LYS A 70 -10.44 10.55 -6.65
C LYS A 70 -10.00 11.78 -5.86
N LYS A 71 -9.92 12.96 -6.49
CA LYS A 71 -9.62 14.23 -5.79
C LYS A 71 -10.67 14.55 -4.73
N GLY A 72 -11.96 14.43 -5.08
CA GLY A 72 -13.05 14.64 -4.14
C GLY A 72 -12.98 13.69 -2.95
N ASN A 73 -12.66 12.42 -3.19
CA ASN A 73 -12.55 11.42 -2.13
C ASN A 73 -11.27 11.57 -1.29
N GLN A 74 -10.17 12.04 -1.86
CA GLN A 74 -8.97 12.39 -1.07
C GLN A 74 -9.28 13.50 -0.05
N ILE A 75 -10.09 14.51 -0.44
CA ILE A 75 -10.56 15.55 0.48
C ILE A 75 -11.42 14.94 1.59
N LYS A 76 -12.34 14.03 1.24
CA LYS A 76 -13.18 13.34 2.24
C LYS A 76 -12.32 12.51 3.20
N ALA A 77 -11.36 11.74 2.71
CA ALA A 77 -10.43 10.96 3.52
C ALA A 77 -9.68 11.84 4.52
N TYR A 78 -9.15 12.98 4.06
CA TYR A 78 -8.50 13.96 4.93
C TYR A 78 -9.46 14.52 6.00
N GLN A 79 -10.67 14.91 5.63
CA GLN A 79 -11.66 15.47 6.56
C GLN A 79 -12.10 14.45 7.62
N THR A 80 -12.28 13.19 7.21
CA THR A 80 -12.61 12.08 8.11
C THR A 80 -11.52 11.88 9.15
N LEU A 81 -10.26 11.72 8.72
CA LEU A 81 -9.15 11.53 9.67
C LEU A 81 -8.91 12.76 10.54
N ARG A 82 -9.01 13.97 9.98
CA ARG A 82 -8.89 15.20 10.77
C ARG A 82 -9.95 15.25 11.86
N SER A 83 -11.19 14.88 11.55
CA SER A 83 -12.25 14.79 12.57
C SER A 83 -11.92 13.74 13.64
N ALA A 84 -11.36 12.60 13.26
CA ALA A 84 -10.92 11.57 14.20
C ALA A 84 -9.85 12.08 15.17
N THR A 85 -8.91 12.92 14.72
CA THR A 85 -7.92 13.54 15.62
C THR A 85 -8.55 14.48 16.67
N LEU A 86 -9.72 15.06 16.37
CA LEU A 86 -10.45 15.91 17.32
C LEU A 86 -11.24 15.09 18.35
N TYR A 87 -11.83 13.96 17.92
CA TYR A 87 -12.62 13.10 18.80
C TYR A 87 -11.77 12.16 19.66
N ALA A 88 -10.61 11.74 19.15
CA ALA A 88 -9.68 10.84 19.82
C ALA A 88 -8.25 11.42 19.86
N PRO A 89 -8.04 12.59 20.50
CA PRO A 89 -6.77 13.32 20.43
C PRO A 89 -5.60 12.60 21.11
N LYS A 90 -5.85 11.53 21.88
CA LYS A 90 -4.81 10.73 22.53
C LYS A 90 -4.40 9.49 21.74
N LYS A 91 -5.16 9.08 20.72
CA LYS A 91 -4.82 7.91 19.90
C LYS A 91 -3.91 8.34 18.74
N PRO A 92 -2.80 7.63 18.48
CA PRO A 92 -1.84 8.02 17.44
C PRO A 92 -2.33 7.75 16.00
N ASP A 93 -3.30 6.85 15.84
CA ASP A 93 -3.64 6.20 14.57
C ASP A 93 -4.08 7.21 13.49
N ALA A 94 -5.02 8.10 13.81
CA ALA A 94 -5.50 9.10 12.86
C ALA A 94 -4.40 10.12 12.46
N PHE A 95 -3.50 10.45 13.39
CA PHE A 95 -2.35 11.32 13.13
C PHE A 95 -1.35 10.65 12.18
N TYR A 96 -1.08 9.35 12.40
CA TYR A 96 -0.25 8.53 11.53
C TYR A 96 -0.78 8.55 10.08
N HIS A 97 -2.06 8.23 9.86
CA HIS A 97 -2.63 8.20 8.51
C HIS A 97 -2.69 9.59 7.85
N LEU A 98 -2.95 10.66 8.62
CA LEU A 98 -2.92 12.04 8.09
C LEU A 98 -1.55 12.40 7.53
N SER A 99 -0.48 12.02 8.23
CA SER A 99 0.89 12.26 7.76
C SER A 99 1.13 11.66 6.37
N PHE A 100 0.61 10.45 6.10
CA PHE A 100 0.74 9.79 4.80
C PHE A 100 -0.17 10.37 3.71
N ILE A 101 -1.42 10.73 4.03
CA ILE A 101 -2.31 11.36 3.03
C ILE A 101 -1.71 12.70 2.56
N LEU A 102 -1.15 13.47 3.48
CA LEU A 102 -0.56 14.78 3.18
C LEU A 102 0.76 14.68 2.41
N ALA A 103 1.51 13.59 2.58
CA ALA A 103 2.75 13.35 1.84
C ALA A 103 2.54 13.17 0.33
N LYS A 104 1.30 12.86 -0.10
CA LYS A 104 0.92 12.82 -1.52
C LYS A 104 0.76 14.20 -2.14
N GLU A 105 0.58 15.24 -1.32
CA GLU A 105 0.39 16.60 -1.78
C GLU A 105 1.70 17.39 -1.77
N LYS A 106 2.06 17.95 -2.94
CA LYS A 106 3.25 18.80 -3.04
C LYS A 106 3.12 19.98 -2.09
N ARG A 107 4.19 20.27 -1.34
CA ARG A 107 4.33 21.44 -0.43
C ARG A 107 3.48 21.38 0.85
N LYS A 108 3.06 20.20 1.29
CA LYS A 108 2.44 20.02 2.62
C LYS A 108 3.38 19.37 3.65
N TRP A 109 4.69 19.43 3.43
CA TRP A 109 5.68 18.71 4.23
C TRP A 109 5.68 19.14 5.71
N GLU A 110 5.40 20.41 6.00
CA GLU A 110 5.24 20.90 7.38
C GLU A 110 4.05 20.23 8.08
N ALA A 111 2.95 20.01 7.35
CA ALA A 111 1.79 19.31 7.90
C ALA A 111 2.07 17.80 8.05
N VAL A 112 2.82 17.20 7.12
CA VAL A 112 3.32 15.81 7.23
C VAL A 112 4.10 15.63 8.53
N LEU A 113 5.04 16.55 8.80
CA LEU A 113 5.85 16.54 10.01
C LEU A 113 5.03 16.79 11.27
N PHE A 114 4.11 17.76 11.23
CA PHE A 114 3.22 18.05 12.36
C PHE A 114 2.43 16.81 12.78
N TYR A 115 1.64 16.22 11.86
CA TYR A 115 0.82 15.06 12.18
C TYR A 115 1.65 13.82 12.51
N GLY A 116 2.80 13.63 11.85
CA GLY A 116 3.66 12.49 12.16
C GLY A 116 4.34 12.60 13.52
N ASN A 117 4.84 13.78 13.91
CA ASN A 117 5.39 13.98 15.26
C ASN A 117 4.31 13.80 16.32
N GLU A 118 3.10 14.32 16.09
CA GLU A 118 1.95 14.11 16.99
C GLU A 118 1.64 12.61 17.18
N ALA A 119 1.79 11.79 16.14
CA ALA A 119 1.60 10.34 16.23
C ALA A 119 2.73 9.65 17.02
N LEU A 120 3.98 10.08 16.85
CA LEU A 120 5.12 9.59 17.64
C LEU A 120 4.94 9.92 19.13
N GLU A 121 4.56 11.14 19.46
CA GLU A 121 4.32 11.58 20.85
C GLU A 121 3.17 10.81 21.52
N LYS A 122 2.18 10.39 20.73
CA LYS A 122 1.03 9.58 21.20
C LYS A 122 1.33 8.08 21.23
N GLY A 123 2.56 7.68 20.96
CA GLY A 123 3.02 6.31 21.18
C GLY A 123 2.67 5.34 20.06
N VAL A 124 2.79 5.75 18.79
CA VAL A 124 2.80 4.78 17.67
C VAL A 124 3.99 3.82 17.79
N THR A 125 3.75 2.53 17.59
CA THR A 125 4.71 1.43 17.79
C THR A 125 4.72 0.43 16.63
N GLY A 126 5.66 -0.53 16.65
CA GLY A 126 5.77 -1.62 15.68
C GLY A 126 6.02 -1.16 14.24
N SER A 127 5.48 -1.91 13.26
CA SER A 127 5.53 -1.60 11.82
C SER A 127 5.19 -0.15 11.51
N ARG A 128 4.12 0.38 12.14
CA ARG A 128 3.69 1.76 11.95
C ARG A 128 4.73 2.78 12.36
N ARG A 129 5.48 2.53 13.44
CA ARG A 129 6.56 3.43 13.85
C ARG A 129 7.66 3.46 12.79
N ILE A 130 8.07 2.31 12.28
CA ILE A 130 9.09 2.20 11.22
C ILE A 130 8.65 2.96 9.98
N LYS A 131 7.43 2.68 9.49
CA LYS A 131 6.86 3.36 8.31
C LYS A 131 6.78 4.87 8.52
N LEU A 132 6.35 5.31 9.71
CA LEU A 132 6.22 6.73 10.02
C LEU A 132 7.58 7.45 10.07
N LEU A 133 8.59 6.83 10.66
CA LEU A 133 9.95 7.37 10.71
C LEU A 133 10.48 7.62 9.30
N CYS A 134 10.27 6.70 8.37
CA CYS A 134 10.62 6.89 6.95
C CYS A 134 9.86 8.07 6.31
N ASN A 135 8.57 8.22 6.60
CA ASN A 135 7.77 9.33 6.07
C ASN A 135 8.20 10.70 6.63
N LEU A 136 8.50 10.75 7.94
CA LEU A 136 9.03 11.94 8.59
C LEU A 136 10.42 12.29 8.06
N ALA A 137 11.29 11.30 7.90
CA ALA A 137 12.60 11.49 7.32
C ALA A 137 12.52 12.08 5.91
N LEU A 138 11.62 11.56 5.06
CA LEU A 138 11.35 12.16 3.76
C LEU A 138 10.86 13.62 3.89
N GLY A 139 9.94 13.89 4.82
CA GLY A 139 9.46 15.25 5.10
C GLY A 139 10.59 16.23 5.48
N TYR A 140 11.47 15.83 6.41
CA TYR A 140 12.63 16.62 6.81
C TYR A 140 13.60 16.84 5.64
N ALA A 141 13.86 15.81 4.82
CA ALA A 141 14.71 15.95 3.64
C ALA A 141 14.15 16.97 2.65
N ARG A 142 12.83 16.93 2.39
CA ARG A 142 12.14 17.85 1.47
C ARG A 142 12.13 19.30 1.95
N LEU A 143 12.29 19.52 3.26
CA LEU A 143 12.46 20.84 3.86
C LEU A 143 13.94 21.24 4.05
N GLY A 144 14.89 20.39 3.64
CA GLY A 144 16.33 20.66 3.71
C GLY A 144 17.02 20.27 5.02
N TYR A 145 16.31 19.64 5.96
CA TYR A 145 16.85 19.17 7.23
C TYR A 145 17.49 17.78 7.10
N ILE A 146 18.57 17.70 6.32
CA ILE A 146 19.19 16.41 5.91
C ILE A 146 19.71 15.60 7.12
N VAL A 147 20.34 16.24 8.11
CA VAL A 147 20.87 15.52 9.28
C VAL A 147 19.76 14.82 10.06
N LYS A 148 18.67 15.56 10.38
CA LYS A 148 17.51 15.00 11.08
C LYS A 148 16.85 13.87 10.30
N SER A 149 16.80 14.04 8.98
CA SER A 149 16.27 13.03 8.07
C SER A 149 17.06 11.71 8.14
N LEU A 150 18.40 11.79 8.08
CA LEU A 150 19.27 10.60 8.19
C LEU A 150 19.14 9.91 9.55
N GLU A 151 19.07 10.66 10.65
CA GLU A 151 18.86 10.10 11.99
C GLU A 151 17.59 9.23 12.06
N LEU A 152 16.48 9.74 11.53
CA LEU A 152 15.20 9.03 11.54
C LEU A 152 15.22 7.78 10.65
N PHE A 153 16.00 7.79 9.57
CA PHE A 153 16.21 6.62 8.72
C PHE A 153 16.98 5.52 9.41
N GLU A 154 18.07 5.87 10.09
CA GLU A 154 18.86 4.90 10.85
C GLU A 154 18.06 4.35 12.04
N GLU A 155 17.20 5.17 12.67
CA GLU A 155 16.25 4.67 13.68
C GLU A 155 15.25 3.67 13.07
N ALA A 156 14.69 3.95 11.89
CA ALA A 156 13.77 3.03 11.22
C ALA A 156 14.43 1.69 10.90
N LYS A 157 15.68 1.69 10.41
CA LYS A 157 16.47 0.48 10.14
C LYS A 157 16.77 -0.30 11.43
N ALA A 158 17.15 0.39 12.49
CA ALA A 158 17.45 -0.26 13.76
C ALA A 158 16.23 -0.95 14.38
N LEU A 159 15.02 -0.45 14.11
CA LEU A 159 13.77 -1.05 14.57
C LEU A 159 13.30 -2.23 13.70
N ASP A 160 13.78 -2.36 12.45
CA ASP A 160 13.41 -3.44 11.53
C ASP A 160 14.34 -4.66 11.67
N GLU A 161 14.44 -5.21 12.89
CA GLU A 161 15.37 -6.30 13.22
C GLU A 161 15.21 -7.56 12.35
N GLN A 162 13.99 -7.80 11.85
CA GLN A 162 13.64 -8.96 11.03
C GLN A 162 13.60 -8.65 9.52
N MET A 163 14.02 -7.45 9.12
CA MET A 163 14.06 -6.98 7.73
C MET A 163 12.70 -7.11 7.02
N GLU A 164 11.59 -6.98 7.75
CA GLU A 164 10.24 -7.11 7.19
C GLU A 164 9.81 -5.85 6.45
N HIS A 165 10.40 -4.72 6.83
CA HIS A 165 10.09 -3.39 6.31
C HIS A 165 11.22 -2.79 5.47
N GLU A 166 12.29 -3.53 5.21
CA GLU A 166 13.44 -3.10 4.42
C GLU A 166 13.00 -2.56 3.04
N TRP A 167 12.00 -3.20 2.44
CA TRP A 167 11.41 -2.75 1.19
C TRP A 167 10.90 -1.30 1.25
N PHE A 168 10.21 -0.97 2.36
CA PHE A 168 9.58 0.33 2.61
C PHE A 168 10.62 1.37 3.00
N ILE A 169 11.56 1.01 3.87
CA ILE A 169 12.66 1.86 4.31
C ILE A 169 13.46 2.32 3.11
N GLU A 170 13.94 1.37 2.29
CA GLU A 170 14.75 1.70 1.13
C GLU A 170 13.94 2.50 0.08
N LEU A 171 12.64 2.21 -0.11
CA LEU A 171 11.78 3.02 -0.99
C LEU A 171 11.77 4.50 -0.58
N TYR A 172 11.66 4.81 0.71
CA TYR A 172 11.65 6.21 1.16
C TYR A 172 13.06 6.82 1.19
N SER A 173 14.10 6.03 1.46
CA SER A 173 15.51 6.45 1.36
C SER A 173 15.81 6.94 -0.05
N ASP A 174 15.33 6.23 -1.06
CA ASP A 174 15.52 6.61 -2.44
C ASP A 174 14.71 7.85 -2.82
N ARG A 175 13.46 7.95 -2.37
CA ARG A 175 12.63 9.17 -2.52
C ARG A 175 13.27 10.42 -1.91
N MET A 176 14.18 10.29 -0.93
CA MET A 176 14.95 11.43 -0.43
C MET A 176 16.05 11.88 -1.38
N LYS A 177 16.72 10.92 -2.02
CA LYS A 177 17.80 11.19 -2.99
C LYS A 177 17.28 11.88 -4.25
N GLU A 178 15.97 11.78 -4.52
CA GLU A 178 15.29 12.46 -5.61
C GLU A 178 15.26 13.99 -5.45
N ASN A 179 16.32 14.66 -5.89
CA ASN A 179 16.32 16.10 -6.15
C ASN A 179 16.37 16.34 -7.67
N ARG A 180 15.21 16.68 -8.25
CA ARG A 180 15.01 17.26 -9.60
C ARG A 180 15.43 16.38 -10.81
N ARG A 181 14.41 15.83 -11.49
CA ARG A 181 14.43 15.09 -12.79
C ARG A 181 14.94 13.66 -12.68
N GLU A 182 13.98 12.75 -12.47
CA GLU A 182 14.08 11.28 -12.63
C GLU A 182 15.10 10.59 -11.72
N PRO A 183 14.57 9.76 -10.81
CA PRO A 183 14.86 8.36 -10.99
C PRO A 183 13.63 7.50 -10.79
N ILE A 184 13.62 6.39 -11.51
CA ILE A 184 12.72 5.28 -11.24
C ILE A 184 13.58 4.22 -10.58
N LEU A 185 13.10 3.68 -9.46
CA LEU A 185 13.88 2.70 -8.71
C LEU A 185 13.60 1.32 -9.25
N LEU A 186 14.62 0.72 -9.85
CA LEU A 186 14.60 -0.65 -10.32
C LEU A 186 15.12 -1.57 -9.22
N LYS A 187 14.29 -2.51 -8.78
CA LYS A 187 14.75 -3.69 -8.03
C LYS A 187 14.75 -4.89 -8.97
N GLU A 188 15.93 -5.46 -9.24
CA GLU A 188 16.07 -6.78 -9.87
C GLU A 188 15.97 -7.86 -8.77
N THR A 189 15.56 -9.08 -9.14
CA THR A 189 15.31 -10.22 -8.22
C THR A 189 16.49 -10.65 -7.33
N ASN A 190 17.68 -10.04 -7.48
CA ASN A 190 18.89 -10.34 -6.70
C ASN A 190 19.42 -9.11 -5.93
N GLU A 191 18.55 -8.46 -5.14
CA GLU A 191 18.84 -7.36 -4.19
C GLU A 191 19.47 -6.08 -4.75
N LYS A 192 20.04 -6.09 -5.96
CA LYS A 192 20.68 -4.92 -6.57
C LYS A 192 19.61 -3.95 -7.06
N ARG A 193 19.33 -2.96 -6.22
CA ARG A 193 18.59 -1.77 -6.61
C ARG A 193 19.49 -0.83 -7.41
N LYS A 194 19.00 -0.31 -8.54
CA LYS A 194 19.68 0.76 -9.28
C LYS A 194 18.71 1.89 -9.59
N ALA A 195 19.23 3.12 -9.52
CA ALA A 195 18.52 4.27 -10.07
C ALA A 195 18.54 4.16 -11.60
N VAL A 196 17.37 4.37 -12.21
CA VAL A 196 17.17 4.24 -13.65
C VAL A 196 16.84 5.61 -14.23
N SER A 197 17.55 5.99 -15.31
CA SER A 197 17.24 7.19 -16.09
C SER A 197 15.89 7.06 -16.79
N LYS A 198 15.37 8.13 -17.40
CA LYS A 198 14.12 8.02 -18.18
C LYS A 198 14.30 7.14 -19.41
N GLU A 199 15.46 7.26 -20.04
CA GLU A 199 15.82 6.49 -21.23
C GLU A 199 15.86 5.00 -20.86
N ASP A 200 16.54 4.66 -19.76
CA ASP A 200 16.59 3.28 -19.27
C ASP A 200 15.19 2.78 -18.84
N TYR A 201 14.34 3.63 -18.27
CA TYR A 201 12.95 3.25 -17.94
C TYR A 201 12.19 2.82 -19.19
N ASN A 202 12.26 3.62 -20.25
CA ASN A 202 11.60 3.26 -21.50
C ASN A 202 12.17 1.96 -22.08
N HIS A 203 13.49 1.76 -22.02
CA HIS A 203 14.10 0.51 -22.44
C HIS A 203 13.66 -0.69 -21.61
N ILE A 204 13.48 -0.55 -20.30
CA ILE A 204 12.93 -1.62 -19.45
C ILE A 204 11.48 -1.94 -19.84
N LEU A 205 10.69 -0.93 -20.20
CA LEU A 205 9.33 -1.15 -20.70
C LEU A 205 9.35 -1.88 -22.05
N GLU A 206 10.26 -1.51 -22.95
CA GLU A 206 10.48 -2.19 -24.23
C GLU A 206 10.93 -3.64 -24.01
N ASP A 207 11.85 -3.88 -23.08
CA ASP A 207 12.33 -5.22 -22.72
C ASP A 207 11.19 -6.10 -22.17
N ALA A 208 10.23 -5.52 -21.45
CA ALA A 208 9.04 -6.24 -21.00
C ALA A 208 8.15 -6.64 -22.18
N MET A 209 7.96 -5.73 -23.15
CA MET A 209 7.21 -6.01 -24.39
C MET A 209 7.90 -7.05 -25.28
N ASP A 210 9.24 -7.07 -25.29
CA ASP A 210 10.04 -8.07 -25.98
C ASP A 210 10.10 -9.42 -25.23
N GLY A 211 9.50 -9.50 -24.04
CA GLY A 211 9.47 -10.70 -23.20
C GLY A 211 10.79 -11.05 -22.51
N LYS A 212 11.73 -10.10 -22.44
CA LYS A 212 13.02 -10.29 -21.75
C LYS A 212 12.88 -10.20 -20.23
N CYS A 213 11.87 -9.47 -19.75
CA CYS A 213 11.58 -9.34 -18.32
C CYS A 213 10.06 -9.17 -18.09
N VAL A 214 9.66 -9.17 -16.82
CA VAL A 214 8.33 -8.69 -16.39
C VAL A 214 8.47 -7.52 -15.43
N VAL A 215 7.57 -6.56 -15.50
CA VAL A 215 7.71 -5.28 -14.79
C VAL A 215 6.48 -4.99 -13.94
N LEU A 216 6.67 -4.84 -12.63
CA LEU A 216 5.70 -4.22 -11.74
C LEU A 216 5.99 -2.71 -11.65
N ASP A 217 5.20 -1.90 -12.34
CA ASP A 217 5.32 -0.45 -12.38
C ASP A 217 4.45 0.21 -11.30
N LEU A 218 5.12 0.68 -10.25
CA LEU A 218 4.54 1.38 -9.10
C LEU A 218 4.77 2.90 -9.15
N THR A 219 5.42 3.42 -10.20
CA THR A 219 5.86 4.82 -10.30
C THR A 219 4.69 5.79 -10.49
N LYS A 220 3.63 5.33 -11.16
CA LYS A 220 2.44 6.12 -11.50
C LYS A 220 1.33 5.93 -10.46
N GLU A 221 0.32 6.78 -10.53
CA GLU A 221 -0.83 6.68 -9.62
C GLU A 221 -1.57 5.34 -9.79
N ASN A 222 -1.84 4.94 -11.03
CA ASN A 222 -2.30 3.60 -11.37
C ASN A 222 -1.10 2.65 -11.39
N LYS A 223 -1.28 1.45 -10.83
CA LYS A 223 -0.25 0.42 -10.75
C LYS A 223 -0.42 -0.55 -11.90
N PHE A 224 0.66 -0.92 -12.56
CA PHE A 224 0.61 -1.83 -13.70
C PHE A 224 1.57 -2.99 -13.49
N PHE A 225 1.15 -4.17 -13.93
CA PHE A 225 2.07 -5.26 -14.20
C PHE A 225 2.13 -5.45 -15.71
N ARG A 226 3.35 -5.42 -16.24
CA ARG A 226 3.63 -5.51 -17.66
C ARG A 226 4.23 -6.88 -17.91
N GLY A 227 3.45 -7.73 -18.57
CA GLY A 227 3.89 -9.04 -18.99
C GLY A 227 4.23 -9.05 -20.48
N ILE A 228 4.65 -10.21 -20.96
CA ILE A 228 5.04 -10.42 -22.37
C ILE A 228 3.87 -10.17 -23.33
N LYS A 229 2.64 -10.48 -22.90
CA LYS A 229 1.45 -10.45 -23.76
C LYS A 229 0.68 -9.14 -23.61
N ASP A 230 0.52 -8.64 -22.38
CA ASP A 230 -0.30 -7.45 -22.12
C ASP A 230 0.14 -6.70 -20.84
N ASP A 231 -0.31 -5.45 -20.76
CA ASP A 231 -0.21 -4.58 -19.60
C ASP A 231 -1.51 -4.63 -18.79
N ILE A 232 -1.45 -5.23 -17.61
CA ILE A 232 -2.61 -5.29 -16.71
C ILE A 232 -2.52 -4.20 -15.64
N ARG A 233 -3.68 -3.62 -15.31
CA ARG A 233 -3.78 -2.74 -14.15
C ARG A 233 -3.97 -3.57 -12.88
N LEU A 234 -3.20 -3.22 -11.86
CA LEU A 234 -3.35 -3.72 -10.50
C LEU A 234 -4.01 -2.67 -9.61
N GLU A 235 -4.87 -3.15 -8.73
CA GLU A 235 -5.38 -2.37 -7.61
C GLU A 235 -4.28 -2.16 -6.57
N ARG A 236 -4.48 -1.18 -5.69
CA ARG A 236 -3.47 -0.79 -4.71
C ARG A 236 -2.99 -1.99 -3.88
N LYS A 237 -3.92 -2.75 -3.29
CA LYS A 237 -3.58 -3.90 -2.44
C LYS A 237 -2.99 -5.08 -3.22
N GLU A 238 -3.44 -5.31 -4.44
CA GLU A 238 -2.82 -6.32 -5.32
C GLU A 238 -1.36 -5.97 -5.63
N ALA A 239 -1.08 -4.70 -5.95
CA ALA A 239 0.26 -4.22 -6.24
C ALA A 239 1.16 -4.25 -4.99
N GLU A 240 0.62 -3.93 -3.81
CA GLU A 240 1.33 -4.04 -2.53
C GLU A 240 1.68 -5.51 -2.22
N VAL A 241 0.74 -6.45 -2.34
CA VAL A 241 0.98 -7.89 -2.16
C VAL A 241 1.99 -8.43 -3.18
N LEU A 242 1.81 -8.14 -4.46
CA LEU A 242 2.70 -8.61 -5.51
C LEU A 242 4.11 -8.03 -5.34
N GLY A 243 4.21 -6.74 -5.01
CA GLY A 243 5.49 -6.08 -4.74
C GLY A 243 6.22 -6.71 -3.56
N TYR A 244 5.51 -7.02 -2.48
CA TYR A 244 6.09 -7.74 -1.33
C TYR A 244 6.64 -9.12 -1.74
N LEU A 245 5.90 -9.87 -2.56
CA LEU A 245 6.31 -11.22 -2.97
C LEU A 245 7.49 -11.21 -3.95
N ILE A 246 7.50 -10.30 -4.92
CA ILE A 246 8.65 -10.13 -5.83
C ILE A 246 9.90 -9.73 -5.03
N ASP A 247 9.72 -8.90 -4.01
CA ASP A 247 10.82 -8.44 -3.16
C ASP A 247 11.45 -9.55 -2.31
N HIS A 248 10.69 -10.60 -2.03
CA HIS A 248 11.11 -11.82 -1.32
C HIS A 248 11.16 -13.01 -2.29
N SER A 249 11.54 -12.77 -3.55
CA SER A 249 11.61 -13.82 -4.57
C SER A 249 12.42 -15.01 -4.09
N MET A 250 12.00 -16.21 -4.48
CA MET A 250 12.63 -17.48 -4.05
C MET A 250 12.55 -17.78 -2.54
N THR A 251 11.75 -17.00 -1.79
CA THR A 251 11.49 -17.23 -0.37
C THR A 251 9.99 -17.39 -0.13
N SER A 252 9.62 -18.48 0.54
CA SER A 252 8.23 -18.72 0.94
C SER A 252 7.79 -17.72 2.01
N CYS A 253 6.76 -16.93 1.69
CA CYS A 253 6.20 -15.89 2.55
C CYS A 253 4.92 -16.38 3.24
N PRO A 254 4.90 -16.53 4.58
CA PRO A 254 3.70 -16.94 5.30
C PRO A 254 2.54 -15.96 5.18
N LYS A 255 1.31 -16.47 5.15
CA LYS A 255 0.09 -15.65 5.02
C LYS A 255 0.02 -14.54 6.07
N LYS A 256 0.29 -14.89 7.32
CA LYS A 256 0.26 -13.97 8.45
C LYS A 256 1.27 -12.83 8.28
N ARG A 257 2.45 -13.12 7.74
CA ARG A 257 3.49 -12.12 7.48
C ARG A 257 3.11 -11.17 6.36
N ILE A 258 2.49 -11.69 5.29
CA ILE A 258 1.93 -10.86 4.22
C ILE A 258 0.81 -9.96 4.79
N GLU A 259 -0.06 -10.52 5.65
CA GLU A 259 -1.13 -9.78 6.31
C GLU A 259 -0.59 -8.63 7.16
N GLU A 260 0.36 -8.91 8.05
CA GLU A 260 1.00 -7.92 8.93
C GLU A 260 1.78 -6.85 8.16
N SER A 261 2.41 -7.19 7.02
CA SER A 261 3.13 -6.21 6.22
C SER A 261 2.20 -5.26 5.45
N ILE A 262 1.08 -5.78 4.91
CA ILE A 262 0.22 -5.07 3.96
C ILE A 262 -1.01 -4.42 4.62
N TRP A 263 -1.59 -5.02 5.67
CA TRP A 263 -2.82 -4.58 6.33
C TRP A 263 -2.64 -4.34 7.84
N ASP A 264 -1.48 -3.87 8.29
CA ASP A 264 -1.22 -3.56 9.71
C ASP A 264 -2.23 -2.61 10.36
N ASP A 265 -2.93 -1.82 9.54
CA ASP A 265 -3.82 -0.75 9.99
C ASP A 265 -5.32 -1.12 9.92
N CYS A 266 -5.68 -2.27 9.34
CA CYS A 266 -7.06 -2.64 9.12
C CYS A 266 -7.33 -4.14 9.29
N LYS A 267 -8.52 -4.46 9.83
CA LYS A 267 -9.00 -5.85 9.92
C LYS A 267 -9.31 -6.32 8.51
N VAL A 268 -8.80 -7.49 8.15
CA VAL A 268 -9.14 -8.20 6.91
C VAL A 268 -9.75 -9.56 7.22
N SER A 269 -10.46 -10.15 6.25
CA SER A 269 -10.95 -11.52 6.45
C SER A 269 -9.80 -12.52 6.45
N ALA A 270 -9.99 -13.65 7.15
CA ALA A 270 -9.00 -14.74 7.18
C ALA A 270 -8.67 -15.31 5.79
N SER A 271 -9.50 -15.02 4.79
CA SER A 271 -9.30 -15.45 3.41
C SER A 271 -8.77 -14.36 2.47
N ALA A 272 -8.58 -13.12 2.95
CA ALA A 272 -8.22 -11.96 2.13
C ALA A 272 -6.95 -12.22 1.32
N VAL A 273 -5.85 -12.62 1.97
CA VAL A 273 -4.59 -12.94 1.29
C VAL A 273 -4.81 -13.97 0.17
N LYS A 274 -5.58 -15.04 0.43
CA LYS A 274 -5.86 -16.08 -0.57
C LYS A 274 -6.62 -15.52 -1.78
N ARG A 275 -7.56 -14.59 -1.56
CA ARG A 275 -8.34 -13.97 -2.64
C ARG A 275 -7.48 -13.03 -3.48
N TYR A 276 -6.71 -12.16 -2.84
CA TYR A 276 -5.73 -11.32 -3.56
C TYR A 276 -4.73 -12.16 -4.35
N ILE A 277 -4.24 -13.28 -3.81
CA ILE A 277 -3.37 -14.19 -4.58
C ILE A 277 -4.09 -14.80 -5.78
N THR A 278 -5.34 -15.25 -5.61
CA THR A 278 -6.14 -15.79 -6.72
C THR A 278 -6.36 -14.74 -7.82
N SER A 279 -6.71 -13.52 -7.41
CA SER A 279 -6.85 -12.35 -8.27
C SER A 279 -5.59 -12.05 -9.07
N ILE A 280 -4.47 -11.89 -8.37
CA ILE A 280 -3.16 -11.61 -8.95
C ILE A 280 -2.82 -12.71 -9.95
N ARG A 281 -2.97 -14.00 -9.59
CA ARG A 281 -2.69 -15.11 -10.51
C ARG A 281 -3.49 -15.03 -11.81
N ARG A 282 -4.78 -14.71 -11.72
CA ARG A 282 -5.65 -14.54 -12.89
C ARG A 282 -5.14 -13.42 -13.79
N LYS A 283 -4.83 -12.25 -13.23
CA LYS A 283 -4.30 -11.12 -14.00
C LYS A 283 -2.92 -11.43 -14.59
N LEU A 284 -2.02 -12.04 -13.82
CA LEU A 284 -0.70 -12.46 -14.31
C LEU A 284 -0.83 -13.46 -15.47
N SER A 285 -1.80 -14.36 -15.43
CA SER A 285 -2.07 -15.31 -16.52
C SER A 285 -2.42 -14.59 -17.83
N GLU A 286 -3.26 -13.56 -17.74
CA GLU A 286 -3.61 -12.68 -18.85
C GLU A 286 -2.39 -11.92 -19.39
N ALA A 287 -1.66 -11.24 -18.50
CA ALA A 287 -0.50 -10.40 -18.84
C ALA A 287 0.67 -11.20 -19.43
N MET A 288 0.92 -12.41 -18.91
CA MET A 288 2.03 -13.26 -19.35
C MET A 288 1.61 -14.25 -20.44
N GLY A 289 0.31 -14.41 -20.70
CA GLY A 289 -0.21 -15.36 -21.68
C GLY A 289 0.01 -16.84 -21.34
N ARG A 290 0.06 -17.19 -20.06
CA ARG A 290 0.34 -18.55 -19.58
C ARG A 290 -0.64 -19.00 -18.49
N GLU A 291 -0.97 -20.28 -18.44
CA GLU A 291 -1.98 -20.84 -17.52
C GLU A 291 -1.38 -21.45 -16.24
N ASP A 292 -0.08 -21.73 -16.24
CA ASP A 292 0.64 -22.40 -15.15
C ASP A 292 1.19 -21.44 -14.09
N ILE A 293 0.66 -20.22 -14.00
CA ILE A 293 1.08 -19.19 -13.01
C ILE A 293 1.12 -19.75 -11.59
N ALA A 294 0.13 -20.53 -11.18
CA ALA A 294 0.04 -21.09 -9.83
C ALA A 294 1.08 -22.17 -9.52
N ALA A 295 1.65 -22.80 -10.56
CA ALA A 295 2.65 -23.86 -10.44
C ALA A 295 4.08 -23.34 -10.66
N ALA A 296 4.24 -22.30 -11.48
CA ALA A 296 5.54 -21.90 -12.02
C ALA A 296 5.92 -20.42 -11.81
N VAL A 297 5.01 -19.55 -11.35
CA VAL A 297 5.30 -18.11 -11.16
C VAL A 297 5.00 -17.64 -9.74
N LEU A 298 3.74 -17.73 -9.32
CA LEU A 298 3.30 -17.37 -7.98
C LEU A 298 2.75 -18.62 -7.31
N VAL A 299 3.64 -19.35 -6.62
CA VAL A 299 3.41 -20.72 -6.17
C VAL A 299 2.87 -20.75 -4.74
N THR A 300 1.96 -21.69 -4.46
CA THR A 300 1.56 -22.00 -3.07
C THR A 300 2.53 -23.02 -2.51
N THR A 301 3.16 -22.73 -1.39
CA THR A 301 4.04 -23.64 -0.65
C THR A 301 3.31 -24.19 0.58
N ASN A 302 3.98 -25.05 1.36
CA ASN A 302 3.45 -25.50 2.66
C ASN A 302 3.31 -24.34 3.65
N ASP A 303 4.23 -23.37 3.58
CA ASP A 303 4.32 -22.29 4.57
C ASP A 303 3.63 -21.00 4.11
N GLY A 304 3.29 -20.85 2.83
CA GLY A 304 2.60 -19.67 2.31
C GLY A 304 2.67 -19.53 0.78
N TYR A 305 3.18 -18.39 0.31
CA TYR A 305 3.25 -18.04 -1.11
C TYR A 305 4.65 -17.61 -1.51
N GLU A 306 5.07 -17.96 -2.72
CA GLU A 306 6.42 -17.69 -3.21
C GLU A 306 6.39 -17.18 -4.66
N TRP A 307 7.14 -16.11 -4.92
CA TRP A 307 7.43 -15.66 -6.29
C TRP A 307 8.64 -16.44 -6.82
N LYS A 308 8.39 -17.34 -7.79
CA LYS A 308 9.38 -18.12 -8.52
C LYS A 308 9.27 -17.75 -9.99
N SER A 309 10.11 -16.88 -10.53
CA SER A 309 10.06 -16.58 -11.96
C SER A 309 11.42 -16.88 -12.59
N GLU A 310 11.41 -17.70 -13.65
CA GLU A 310 12.58 -17.88 -14.52
C GLU A 310 12.85 -16.63 -15.37
N ILE A 311 11.79 -15.85 -15.64
CA ILE A 311 11.90 -14.56 -16.32
C ILE A 311 12.33 -13.51 -15.29
N PRO A 312 13.39 -12.71 -15.56
CA PRO A 312 13.80 -11.61 -14.69
C PRO A 312 12.60 -10.74 -14.33
N SER A 313 12.41 -10.51 -13.03
CA SER A 313 11.33 -9.67 -12.52
C SER A 313 11.90 -8.34 -12.05
N VAL A 314 11.20 -7.30 -12.42
CA VAL A 314 11.59 -5.92 -12.20
C VAL A 314 10.48 -5.21 -11.44
N VAL A 315 10.82 -4.51 -10.37
CA VAL A 315 9.89 -3.57 -9.72
C VAL A 315 10.39 -2.15 -9.95
N LEU A 316 9.56 -1.30 -10.56
CA LEU A 316 9.81 0.12 -10.79
C LEU A 316 9.03 0.94 -9.75
N ARG A 317 9.68 1.86 -9.02
CA ARG A 317 9.05 2.61 -7.92
C ARG A 317 9.25 4.11 -8.00
#